data_AF-A0A7V1GTG8-F1
#
_entry.id   AF-A0A7V1GTG8-F1
#
_cell.length_a   1.000
_cell.length_b   1.000
_cell.length_c   1.000
_cell.angle_alpha   90.00
_cell.angle_beta   90.00
_cell.angle_gamma   90.00
#
_symmetry.space_group_name_H-M   'P 1'
#
loop_
_entity.id
_entity.type
_entity.pdbx_description
1 polymer ?
#
loop_
_entity_poly.entity_id
_entity_poly.type
_entity_poly.pdbx_seq_one_letter_code
_entity_poly.pdbx_strand_id
1 'polypeptide(L)'
;MKHWRWWWSLWLVGLIAVRVQADGCVGDCNRDGAVTIEEIVRGVNIALGNAGVELCPGFDRNGDGTVAIDEIVAAVGFLLNGCPLTSTPTPTLRATPTPTPRENRAPIIQAPRWYRGYANQPIALPLGVLDPDGDSVECMATRLPAGAVLDPSWRLVWTPSDADVGNHDVEVECADQGVPPARAQARMVVSVWAVDACSVPQCDPAVGCSRTLPSLDAPCCGAEHVATPPLPDVPCPDGLALWISEDIDGGFRPLNDCDLKYVRNNAQASAEVRFKFRARCLSLDDRVLLEARMDTKDRQPVIEEQYRVRFYPAEGDGDIVESRSVQFEVKGPSPFFDMEGAEANLEVSVTDGQLHHHTERLRLRLTFTPVPQ
;
A
#
# COMPACT_ATOMS: atom_id res chain seq x y z
N MET A 1 50.65 75.49 40.80
CA MET A 1 49.27 75.33 40.31
C MET A 1 49.06 73.84 40.07
N LYS A 2 48.50 73.11 41.04
CA LYS A 2 47.08 72.72 41.17
C LYS A 2 46.72 71.48 40.31
N HIS A 3 46.36 70.41 41.03
CA HIS A 3 45.55 69.23 40.66
C HIS A 3 46.22 67.93 40.18
N TRP A 4 46.61 67.14 41.18
CA TRP A 4 46.18 65.76 41.47
C TRP A 4 45.07 65.17 40.56
N ARG A 5 45.30 63.95 40.03
CA ARG A 5 44.28 62.90 39.84
C ARG A 5 44.94 61.52 39.67
N TRP A 6 44.62 60.62 40.60
CA TRP A 6 45.04 59.22 40.65
C TRP A 6 44.15 58.37 39.74
N TRP A 7 44.74 57.48 38.95
CA TRP A 7 44.08 56.26 38.45
C TRP A 7 45.00 55.07 38.72
N TRP A 8 44.59 54.21 39.66
CA TRP A 8 45.16 52.86 39.81
C TRP A 8 44.56 51.99 38.71
N SER A 9 45.39 51.35 37.90
CA SER A 9 44.94 50.25 37.03
C SER A 9 45.34 48.94 37.68
N LEU A 10 44.35 48.26 38.27
CA LEU A 10 44.45 46.85 38.61
C LEU A 10 44.58 46.04 37.32
N TRP A 11 45.60 45.20 37.23
CA TRP A 11 45.68 44.14 36.24
C TRP A 11 44.68 43.04 36.63
N LEU A 12 43.60 42.89 35.84
CA LEU A 12 42.74 41.73 35.90
C LEU A 12 43.36 40.66 34.98
N VAL A 13 44.01 39.66 35.56
CA VAL A 13 44.37 38.43 34.84
C VAL A 13 43.07 37.67 34.60
N GLY A 14 42.50 37.83 33.40
CA GLY A 14 41.36 37.04 32.97
C GLY A 14 41.78 35.57 32.83
N LEU A 15 41.29 34.72 33.73
CA LEU A 15 41.26 33.28 33.50
C LEU A 15 40.36 33.04 32.27
N ILE A 16 40.98 32.73 31.13
CA ILE A 16 40.27 32.12 30.01
C ILE A 16 39.93 30.70 30.45
N ALA A 17 38.69 30.49 30.88
CA ALA A 17 38.13 29.15 30.96
C ALA A 17 37.97 28.63 29.53
N VAL A 18 38.96 27.89 29.03
CA VAL A 18 38.76 27.03 27.87
C VAL A 18 37.76 25.97 28.33
N ARG A 19 36.52 26.05 27.85
CA ARG A 19 35.60 24.92 27.98
C ARG A 19 36.15 23.82 27.06
N VAL A 20 36.67 22.76 27.66
CA VAL A 20 36.85 21.50 26.94
C VAL A 20 35.44 20.95 26.73
N GLN A 21 34.92 21.10 25.51
CA GLN A 21 33.70 20.45 25.09
C GLN A 21 34.03 18.97 24.94
N ALA A 22 33.39 18.08 25.70
CA ALA A 22 33.41 16.67 25.37
C ALA A 22 32.67 16.52 24.03
N ASP A 23 33.37 16.06 22.99
CA ASP A 23 32.80 15.89 21.65
C ASP A 23 31.75 14.76 21.70
N GLY A 24 30.48 15.15 21.72
CA GLY A 24 29.39 14.29 21.29
C GLY A 24 29.51 14.00 19.79
N CYS A 25 28.99 12.86 19.36
CA CYS A 25 28.85 12.53 17.94
C CYS A 25 27.83 13.44 17.25
N VAL A 26 27.85 13.45 15.91
CA VAL A 26 26.87 14.19 15.12
C VAL A 26 25.46 13.73 15.49
N GLY A 27 24.59 14.67 15.87
CA GLY A 27 23.21 14.41 16.28
C GLY A 27 22.98 14.14 17.77
N ASP A 28 24.01 14.07 18.61
CA ASP A 28 23.88 13.97 20.08
C ASP A 28 23.69 15.38 20.69
N CYS A 29 22.43 15.74 20.90
CA CYS A 29 22.03 17.07 21.32
C CYS A 29 22.15 17.26 22.83
N ASN A 30 21.91 16.19 23.60
CA ASN A 30 21.92 16.23 25.06
C ASN A 30 23.32 15.89 25.65
N ARG A 31 24.26 15.45 24.82
CA ARG A 31 25.64 15.04 25.13
C ARG A 31 25.73 13.86 26.07
N ASP A 32 24.79 12.94 25.96
CA ASP A 32 24.78 11.71 26.76
C ASP A 32 25.62 10.58 26.13
N GLY A 33 26.18 10.80 24.94
CA GLY A 33 27.02 9.84 24.23
C GLY A 33 26.23 8.86 23.37
N ALA A 34 24.93 9.09 23.15
CA ALA A 34 24.10 8.36 22.21
C ALA A 34 23.29 9.31 21.32
N VAL A 35 22.86 8.82 20.16
CA VAL A 35 21.85 9.51 19.33
C VAL A 35 20.56 8.74 19.45
N THR A 36 19.46 9.44 19.73
CA THR A 36 18.11 8.88 19.83
C THR A 36 17.22 9.30 18.67
N ILE A 37 16.09 8.61 18.46
CA ILE A 37 15.08 9.00 17.46
C ILE A 37 14.55 10.42 17.75
N GLU A 38 14.42 10.81 19.01
CA GLU A 38 13.99 12.15 19.39
C GLU A 38 14.94 13.22 18.84
N GLU A 39 16.25 12.95 18.88
CA GLU A 39 17.27 13.85 18.36
C GLU A 39 17.30 13.86 16.83
N ILE A 40 17.08 12.72 16.17
CA ILE A 40 16.91 12.68 14.71
C ILE A 40 15.70 13.53 14.26
N VAL A 41 14.56 13.38 14.92
CA VAL A 41 13.37 14.20 14.64
C VAL A 41 13.66 15.70 14.86
N ARG A 42 14.47 16.03 15.86
CA ARG A 42 14.94 17.40 16.10
C ARG A 42 15.82 17.91 14.94
N GLY A 43 16.78 17.12 14.48
CA GLY A 43 17.64 17.46 13.33
C GLY A 43 16.86 17.67 12.03
N VAL A 44 15.87 16.82 11.75
CA VAL A 44 14.99 16.98 10.58
C VAL A 44 14.20 18.29 10.66
N ASN A 45 13.67 18.65 11.82
CA ASN A 45 12.97 19.93 11.99
C ASN A 45 13.88 21.14 11.79
N ILE A 46 15.16 21.05 12.16
CA ILE A 46 16.16 22.10 11.91
C ILE A 46 16.48 22.20 10.41
N ALA A 47 16.70 21.06 9.73
CA ALA A 47 16.98 21.03 8.30
C ALA A 47 15.81 21.56 7.43
N LEU A 48 14.57 21.40 7.92
CA LEU A 48 13.36 21.95 7.28
C LEU A 48 13.13 23.44 7.57
N GLY A 49 13.97 24.08 8.41
CA GLY A 49 13.83 25.49 8.78
C GLY A 49 12.73 25.78 9.81
N ASN A 50 12.19 24.75 10.46
CA ASN A 50 11.16 24.88 11.49
C ASN A 50 11.74 25.17 12.89
N ALA A 51 13.06 25.06 13.03
CA ALA A 51 13.82 25.21 14.26
C ALA A 51 15.23 25.76 13.92
N GLY A 52 15.83 26.54 14.82
CA GLY A 52 17.21 27.02 14.63
C GLY A 52 18.24 26.00 15.12
N VAL A 53 19.42 26.03 14.50
CA VAL A 53 20.56 25.12 14.79
C VAL A 53 21.04 25.22 16.24
N GLU A 54 20.78 26.35 16.93
CA GLU A 54 21.09 26.55 18.33
C GLU A 54 20.38 25.57 19.28
N LEU A 55 19.28 24.95 18.85
CA LEU A 55 18.56 23.93 19.62
C LEU A 55 19.29 22.58 19.62
N CYS A 56 20.14 22.33 18.63
CA CYS A 56 21.06 21.21 18.62
C CYS A 56 22.27 21.48 17.70
N PRO A 57 23.31 22.15 18.23
CA PRO A 57 24.52 22.43 17.46
C PRO A 57 25.27 21.16 17.01
N GLY A 58 24.96 20.00 17.59
CA GLY A 58 25.55 18.72 17.21
C GLY A 58 25.16 18.23 15.81
N PHE A 59 24.15 18.82 15.17
CA PHE A 59 23.82 18.52 13.77
C PHE A 59 24.66 19.31 12.76
N ASP A 60 25.07 20.54 13.07
CA ASP A 60 25.90 21.36 12.18
C ASP A 60 27.38 21.02 12.40
N ARG A 61 27.81 19.93 11.75
CA ARG A 61 29.17 19.40 11.85
C ARG A 61 30.15 20.30 11.11
N ASN A 62 29.73 20.88 9.99
CA ASN A 62 30.62 21.67 9.14
C ASN A 62 30.75 23.14 9.59
N GLY A 63 29.89 23.58 10.52
CA GLY A 63 29.88 24.91 11.12
C GLY A 63 29.33 26.00 10.20
N ASP A 64 28.52 25.64 9.20
CA ASP A 64 27.98 26.57 8.20
C ASP A 64 26.69 27.29 8.64
N GLY A 65 26.16 26.93 9.81
CA GLY A 65 24.96 27.51 10.39
C GLY A 65 23.65 26.90 9.89
N THR A 66 23.72 25.82 9.10
CA THR A 66 22.56 25.04 8.63
C THR A 66 22.73 23.56 8.94
N VAL A 67 21.66 22.78 8.75
CA VAL A 67 21.73 21.31 8.86
C VAL A 67 21.40 20.71 7.50
N ALA A 68 22.38 20.05 6.90
CA ALA A 68 22.26 19.41 5.60
C ALA A 68 21.94 17.90 5.71
N ILE A 69 21.52 17.30 4.59
CA ILE A 69 21.14 15.88 4.53
C ILE A 69 22.29 14.97 4.94
N ASP A 70 23.54 15.30 4.56
CA ASP A 70 24.71 14.48 4.89
C ASP A 70 25.00 14.45 6.39
N GLU A 71 24.61 15.47 7.14
CA GLU A 71 24.73 15.52 8.60
C GLU A 71 23.62 14.70 9.28
N ILE A 72 22.40 14.73 8.74
CA ILE A 72 21.32 13.84 9.19
C ILE A 72 21.69 12.38 8.94
N VAL A 73 22.22 12.06 7.76
CA VAL A 73 22.66 10.70 7.42
C VAL A 73 23.78 10.23 8.34
N ALA A 74 24.73 11.11 8.68
CA ALA A 74 25.77 10.81 9.67
C ALA A 74 25.18 10.52 11.06
N ALA A 75 24.22 11.33 11.52
CA ALA A 75 23.53 11.11 12.79
C ALA A 75 22.74 9.79 12.83
N VAL A 76 22.06 9.42 11.74
CA VAL A 76 21.38 8.11 11.63
C VAL A 76 22.40 6.97 11.69
N GLY A 77 23.59 7.15 11.10
CA GLY A 77 24.70 6.21 11.24
C GLY A 77 25.08 5.98 12.70
N PHE A 78 25.13 7.04 13.52
CA PHE A 78 25.42 6.94 14.95
C PHE A 78 24.25 6.42 15.79
N LEU A 79 22.99 6.70 15.41
CA LEU A 79 21.80 6.07 16.00
C LEU A 79 21.84 4.53 15.83
N LEU A 80 22.28 4.05 14.66
CA LEU A 80 22.31 2.62 14.33
C LEU A 80 23.54 1.90 14.90
N ASN A 81 24.70 2.57 14.93
CA ASN A 81 25.99 1.92 15.26
C ASN A 81 26.59 2.37 16.60
N GLY A 82 25.98 3.35 17.27
CA GLY A 82 26.50 3.97 18.48
C GLY A 82 27.59 5.02 18.20
N CYS A 83 27.81 5.90 19.18
CA CYS A 83 28.82 6.94 19.10
C CYS A 83 30.20 6.44 19.56
N PRO A 84 31.30 6.89 18.92
CA PRO A 84 32.64 6.50 19.34
C PRO A 84 32.93 7.08 20.73
N LEU A 85 33.05 6.21 21.74
CA LEU A 85 33.41 6.61 23.10
C LEU A 85 34.84 7.15 23.12
N THR A 86 35.00 8.40 23.54
CA THR A 86 36.32 8.94 23.90
C THR A 86 36.78 8.29 25.21
N SER A 87 38.04 7.82 25.22
CA SER A 87 38.60 6.96 26.26
C SER A 87 38.51 7.56 27.68
N THR A 88 37.64 6.99 28.50
CA THR A 88 37.63 7.13 29.97
C THR A 88 38.43 5.96 30.57
N PRO A 89 39.18 6.13 31.68
CA PRO A 89 40.02 5.08 32.26
C PRO A 89 39.25 3.78 32.45
N THR A 90 39.93 2.68 32.14
CA THR A 90 39.46 1.29 32.25
C THR A 90 38.51 1.12 33.44
N PRO A 91 37.22 0.85 33.22
CA PRO A 91 36.32 0.54 34.32
C PRO A 91 36.86 -0.69 35.05
N THR A 92 37.07 -0.56 36.36
CA THR A 92 37.20 -1.72 37.25
C THR A 92 36.03 -2.64 36.93
N LEU A 93 36.30 -3.90 36.56
CA LEU A 93 35.31 -4.91 36.19
C LEU A 93 34.18 -4.95 37.23
N ARG A 94 33.10 -4.21 36.97
CA ARG A 94 31.83 -4.42 37.61
C ARG A 94 31.27 -5.66 36.94
N ALA A 95 30.85 -6.65 37.73
CA ALA A 95 30.21 -7.84 37.19
C ALA A 95 29.19 -7.41 36.15
N THR A 96 29.36 -7.88 34.90
CA THR A 96 28.38 -7.71 33.84
C THR A 96 27.04 -8.13 34.43
N PRO A 97 26.01 -7.26 34.48
CA PRO A 97 24.69 -7.73 34.87
C PRO A 97 24.39 -8.91 33.97
N THR A 98 24.12 -10.08 34.57
CA THR A 98 23.64 -11.23 33.82
C THR A 98 22.50 -10.72 32.94
N PRO A 99 22.59 -10.84 31.59
CA PRO A 99 21.53 -10.34 30.73
C PRO A 99 20.24 -11.00 31.20
N THR A 100 19.26 -10.17 31.59
CA THR A 100 17.91 -10.67 31.82
C THR A 100 17.49 -11.36 30.53
N PRO A 101 17.06 -12.64 30.55
CA PRO A 101 16.69 -13.33 29.33
C PRO A 101 15.63 -12.51 28.60
N ARG A 102 15.93 -12.08 27.37
CA ARG A 102 14.91 -11.49 26.51
C ARG A 102 13.95 -12.61 26.13
N GLU A 103 12.65 -12.37 26.26
CA GLU A 103 11.66 -13.29 25.73
C GLU A 103 11.81 -13.34 24.21
N ASN A 104 12.01 -14.55 23.67
CA ASN A 104 12.12 -14.79 22.24
C ASN A 104 10.77 -14.50 21.56
N ARG A 105 10.78 -13.74 20.46
CA ARG A 105 9.57 -13.41 19.69
C ARG A 105 9.60 -14.15 18.37
N ALA A 106 8.45 -14.69 17.99
CA ALA A 106 8.30 -15.43 16.75
C ALA A 106 8.68 -14.58 15.52
N PRO A 107 9.11 -15.23 14.41
CA PRO A 107 9.29 -14.59 13.13
C PRO A 107 8.01 -13.89 12.64
N ILE A 108 8.17 -12.85 11.84
CA ILE A 108 7.09 -12.16 11.15
C ILE A 108 7.13 -12.60 9.68
N ILE A 109 5.98 -13.01 9.15
CA ILE A 109 5.80 -13.34 7.74
C ILE A 109 4.96 -12.23 7.10
N GLN A 110 5.53 -11.49 6.16
CA GLN A 110 4.89 -10.32 5.52
C GLN A 110 4.21 -10.65 4.18
N ALA A 111 3.82 -11.91 3.98
CA ALA A 111 3.18 -12.33 2.75
C ALA A 111 1.75 -11.76 2.63
N PRO A 112 1.28 -11.39 1.42
CA PRO A 112 -0.09 -10.94 1.23
C PRO A 112 -1.06 -12.08 1.51
N ARG A 113 -2.24 -11.78 2.05
CA ARG A 113 -3.28 -12.81 2.27
C ARG A 113 -4.00 -13.23 1.00
N TRP A 114 -3.94 -12.40 -0.04
CA TRP A 114 -4.49 -12.68 -1.35
C TRP A 114 -3.48 -12.31 -2.43
N TYR A 115 -3.22 -13.24 -3.34
CA TYR A 115 -2.42 -13.02 -4.53
C TYR A 115 -3.26 -13.33 -5.78
N ARG A 116 -3.37 -12.35 -6.68
CA ARG A 116 -4.01 -12.55 -7.99
C ARG A 116 -2.96 -12.99 -9.00
N GLY A 117 -3.13 -14.18 -9.57
CA GLY A 117 -2.31 -14.72 -10.66
C GLY A 117 -3.16 -15.03 -11.90
N TYR A 118 -2.49 -15.35 -13.00
CA TYR A 118 -3.13 -15.84 -14.22
C TYR A 118 -2.51 -17.16 -14.64
N ALA A 119 -3.30 -18.02 -15.28
CA ALA A 119 -2.81 -19.23 -15.90
C ALA A 119 -1.65 -18.93 -16.87
N ASN A 120 -0.65 -19.79 -16.86
CA ASN A 120 0.57 -19.73 -17.65
C ASN A 120 1.46 -18.49 -17.36
N GLN A 121 1.17 -17.70 -16.33
CA GLN A 121 2.03 -16.60 -15.87
C GLN A 121 2.85 -17.02 -14.64
N PRO A 122 4.16 -16.71 -14.61
CA PRO A 122 5.01 -17.12 -13.48
C PRO A 122 4.72 -16.31 -12.22
N ILE A 123 4.73 -17.00 -11.08
CA ILE A 123 4.65 -16.46 -9.72
C ILE A 123 6.00 -16.71 -9.04
N ALA A 124 6.54 -15.68 -8.41
CA ALA A 124 7.79 -15.70 -7.64
C ALA A 124 7.65 -14.77 -6.42
N LEU A 125 6.68 -15.07 -5.56
CA LEU A 125 6.28 -14.23 -4.43
C LEU A 125 7.21 -14.42 -3.23
N PRO A 126 8.01 -13.42 -2.83
CA PRO A 126 8.75 -13.48 -1.57
C PRO A 126 7.79 -13.40 -0.37
N LEU A 127 7.97 -14.28 0.62
CA LEU A 127 7.14 -14.27 1.82
C LEU A 127 7.48 -13.14 2.82
N GLY A 128 8.62 -12.47 2.64
CA GLY A 128 9.07 -11.38 3.51
C GLY A 128 9.19 -11.82 4.97
N VAL A 129 10.06 -12.80 5.23
CA VAL A 129 10.26 -13.35 6.58
C VAL A 129 11.34 -12.56 7.30
N LEU A 130 11.04 -12.09 8.51
CA LEU A 130 11.95 -11.34 9.37
C LEU A 130 11.84 -11.83 10.81
N ASP A 131 12.96 -12.01 11.49
CA ASP A 131 12.99 -12.27 12.92
C ASP A 131 13.20 -10.98 13.73
N PRO A 132 12.31 -10.63 14.68
CA PRO A 132 12.47 -9.40 15.48
C PRO A 132 13.69 -9.40 16.40
N ASP A 133 14.21 -10.56 16.76
CA ASP A 133 15.34 -10.76 17.67
C ASP A 133 16.67 -10.97 16.92
N GLY A 134 16.59 -11.16 15.60
CA GLY A 134 17.74 -11.35 14.71
C GLY A 134 18.18 -12.82 14.63
N ASP A 135 17.37 -13.73 15.16
CA ASP A 135 17.64 -15.16 15.11
C ASP A 135 17.49 -15.70 13.68
N SER A 136 18.22 -16.76 13.36
CA SER A 136 18.05 -17.43 12.07
C SER A 136 16.70 -18.12 12.02
N VAL A 137 16.00 -17.98 10.91
CA VAL A 137 14.68 -18.59 10.69
C VAL A 137 14.80 -19.75 9.71
N GLU A 138 13.94 -20.75 9.85
CA GLU A 138 13.71 -21.79 8.85
C GLU A 138 12.21 -21.91 8.60
N CYS A 139 11.82 -21.93 7.32
CA CYS A 139 10.42 -22.02 6.90
C CYS A 139 10.18 -23.28 6.07
N MET A 140 9.00 -23.87 6.22
CA MET A 140 8.49 -24.91 5.35
C MET A 140 7.06 -24.62 4.93
N ALA A 141 6.68 -25.04 3.74
CA ALA A 141 5.28 -25.03 3.34
C ALA A 141 4.57 -26.29 3.86
N THR A 142 3.44 -26.10 4.53
CA THR A 142 2.58 -27.18 5.02
C THR A 142 1.45 -27.50 4.03
N ARG A 143 1.10 -26.55 3.15
CA ARG A 143 0.19 -26.75 2.03
C ARG A 143 0.63 -25.93 0.83
N LEU A 144 0.72 -26.57 -0.34
CA LEU A 144 1.01 -25.92 -1.62
C LEU A 144 0.08 -26.46 -2.72
N PRO A 145 -0.29 -25.60 -3.70
CA PRO A 145 -0.87 -26.05 -4.97
C PRO A 145 0.06 -27.06 -5.68
N ALA A 146 -0.52 -27.89 -6.55
CA ALA A 146 0.27 -28.81 -7.35
C ALA A 146 1.29 -28.05 -8.22
N GLY A 147 2.55 -28.47 -8.18
CA GLY A 147 3.65 -27.85 -8.92
C GLY A 147 4.19 -26.55 -8.33
N ALA A 148 3.60 -26.01 -7.26
CA ALA A 148 4.18 -24.90 -6.52
C ALA A 148 5.30 -25.39 -5.58
N VAL A 149 6.31 -24.55 -5.37
CA VAL A 149 7.46 -24.84 -4.50
C VAL A 149 7.79 -23.62 -3.65
N LEU A 150 8.17 -23.83 -2.39
CA LEU A 150 8.83 -22.81 -1.59
C LEU A 150 10.35 -22.96 -1.77
N ASP A 151 11.00 -21.99 -2.41
CA ASP A 151 12.44 -22.05 -2.65
C ASP A 151 13.27 -21.79 -1.37
N PRO A 152 14.60 -22.04 -1.38
CA PRO A 152 15.46 -21.82 -0.21
C PRO A 152 15.56 -20.36 0.26
N SER A 153 15.09 -19.39 -0.53
CA SER A 153 14.99 -17.97 -0.16
C SER A 153 13.58 -17.59 0.31
N TRP A 154 12.75 -18.60 0.61
CA TRP A 154 11.35 -18.45 1.03
C TRP A 154 10.51 -17.66 0.03
N ARG A 155 10.69 -17.95 -1.25
CA ARG A 155 9.80 -17.47 -2.32
C ARG A 155 8.89 -18.59 -2.79
N LEU A 156 7.60 -18.31 -2.86
CA LEU A 156 6.63 -19.17 -3.53
C LEU A 156 6.87 -19.06 -5.04
N VAL A 157 7.35 -20.15 -5.64
CA VAL A 157 7.59 -20.29 -7.07
C VAL A 157 6.54 -21.21 -7.66
N TRP A 158 5.77 -20.70 -8.62
CA TRP A 158 4.73 -21.48 -9.29
C TRP A 158 4.46 -20.95 -10.69
N THR A 159 4.06 -21.80 -11.61
CA THR A 159 3.50 -21.40 -12.91
C THR A 159 2.21 -22.19 -13.09
N PRO A 160 1.05 -21.67 -12.65
CA PRO A 160 -0.21 -22.36 -12.78
C PRO A 160 -0.52 -22.63 -14.25
N SER A 161 -1.21 -23.74 -14.53
CA SER A 161 -1.76 -24.07 -15.84
C SER A 161 -3.23 -23.63 -15.95
N ASP A 162 -3.84 -23.80 -17.12
CA ASP A 162 -5.28 -23.56 -17.29
C ASP A 162 -6.14 -24.50 -16.42
N ALA A 163 -5.61 -25.67 -16.02
CA ALA A 163 -6.29 -26.59 -15.11
C ALA A 163 -6.28 -26.08 -13.66
N ASP A 164 -5.44 -25.09 -13.34
CA ASP A 164 -5.32 -24.51 -12.01
C ASP A 164 -6.19 -23.24 -11.84
N VAL A 165 -7.07 -22.91 -12.79
CA VAL A 165 -8.00 -21.77 -12.63
C VAL A 165 -8.89 -21.97 -11.39
N GLY A 166 -8.91 -20.99 -10.50
CA GLY A 166 -9.60 -21.06 -9.22
C GLY A 166 -8.75 -20.56 -8.04
N ASN A 167 -9.24 -20.78 -6.82
CA ASN A 167 -8.56 -20.38 -5.59
C ASN A 167 -7.75 -21.54 -5.01
N HIS A 168 -6.52 -21.26 -4.59
CA HIS A 168 -5.65 -22.25 -3.95
C HIS A 168 -5.07 -21.72 -2.65
N ASP A 169 -5.19 -22.51 -1.58
CA ASP A 169 -4.57 -22.19 -0.29
C ASP A 169 -3.07 -22.50 -0.31
N VAL A 170 -2.27 -21.56 0.19
CA VAL A 170 -0.87 -21.74 0.53
C VAL A 170 -0.71 -21.53 2.04
N GLU A 171 -0.14 -22.52 2.71
CA GLU A 171 0.13 -22.48 4.15
C GLU A 171 1.62 -22.70 4.39
N VAL A 172 2.24 -21.81 5.18
CA VAL A 172 3.67 -21.83 5.50
C VAL A 172 3.85 -21.68 7.00
N GLU A 173 4.80 -22.42 7.55
CA GLU A 173 5.23 -22.31 8.95
C GLU A 173 6.74 -22.00 9.01
N CYS A 174 7.10 -21.00 9.80
CA CYS A 174 8.47 -20.60 10.08
C CYS A 174 8.78 -20.76 11.57
N ALA A 175 9.99 -21.20 11.89
CA ALA A 175 10.50 -21.30 13.26
C ALA A 175 11.86 -20.61 13.37
N ASP A 176 12.07 -19.85 14.43
CA ASP A 176 13.38 -19.30 14.78
C ASP A 176 14.26 -20.32 15.52
N GLN A 177 15.51 -19.94 15.78
CA GLN A 177 16.46 -20.68 16.61
C GLN A 177 16.63 -20.08 18.02
N GLY A 178 15.69 -19.25 18.47
CA GLY A 178 15.66 -18.74 19.82
C GLY A 178 15.38 -19.84 20.85
N VAL A 179 15.55 -19.55 22.14
CA VAL A 179 15.38 -20.53 23.22
C VAL A 179 14.33 -20.07 24.24
N PRO A 180 13.15 -20.70 24.32
CA PRO A 180 12.66 -21.75 23.42
C PRO A 180 12.35 -21.23 22.00
N PRO A 181 12.38 -22.09 20.96
CA PRO A 181 12.05 -21.68 19.60
C PRO A 181 10.62 -21.16 19.51
N ALA A 182 10.42 -20.03 18.84
CA ALA A 182 9.10 -19.50 18.54
C ALA A 182 8.74 -19.71 17.06
N ARG A 183 7.43 -19.69 16.77
CA ARG A 183 6.87 -20.11 15.49
C ARG A 183 5.85 -19.11 14.97
N ALA A 184 5.81 -18.97 13.66
CA ALA A 184 4.80 -18.18 12.96
C ALA A 184 4.23 -18.97 11.78
N GLN A 185 2.96 -18.73 11.49
CA GLN A 185 2.25 -19.35 10.37
C GLN A 185 1.61 -18.27 9.52
N ALA A 186 1.62 -18.48 8.21
CA ALA A 186 0.92 -17.65 7.24
C ALA A 186 0.02 -18.53 6.37
N ARG A 187 -1.21 -18.03 6.15
CA ARG A 187 -2.13 -18.54 5.14
C ARG A 187 -2.39 -17.44 4.13
N MET A 188 -2.26 -17.77 2.87
CA MET A 188 -2.67 -16.92 1.76
C MET A 188 -3.50 -17.72 0.75
N VAL A 189 -4.27 -17.01 -0.05
CA VAL A 189 -4.99 -17.59 -1.18
C VAL A 189 -4.40 -17.05 -2.48
N VAL A 190 -4.01 -17.95 -3.38
CA VAL A 190 -3.65 -17.61 -4.75
C VAL A 190 -4.87 -17.83 -5.64
N SER A 191 -5.44 -16.74 -6.17
CA SER A 191 -6.53 -16.81 -7.15
C SER A 191 -5.94 -16.81 -8.56
N VAL A 192 -6.04 -17.93 -9.26
CA VAL A 192 -5.61 -18.08 -10.65
C VAL A 192 -6.78 -17.77 -11.56
N TRP A 193 -6.59 -16.76 -12.41
CA TRP A 193 -7.54 -16.34 -13.42
C TRP A 193 -7.16 -16.94 -14.78
N ALA A 194 -8.16 -17.29 -15.59
CA ALA A 194 -7.89 -17.62 -16.99
C ALA A 194 -7.55 -16.34 -17.76
N VAL A 195 -6.66 -16.44 -18.74
CA VAL A 195 -6.41 -15.36 -19.69
C VAL A 195 -7.49 -15.44 -20.76
N ASP A 196 -8.34 -14.42 -20.80
CA ASP A 196 -9.34 -14.26 -21.87
C ASP A 196 -8.96 -13.10 -22.80
N ALA A 197 -9.62 -13.02 -23.95
CA ALA A 197 -9.32 -11.97 -24.92
C ALA A 197 -9.72 -10.56 -24.44
N CYS A 198 -10.48 -10.44 -23.35
CA CYS A 198 -10.86 -9.19 -22.68
C CYS A 198 -9.92 -8.81 -21.54
N SER A 199 -8.90 -9.61 -21.28
CA SER A 199 -7.98 -9.43 -20.18
C SER A 199 -6.57 -9.38 -20.74
N VAL A 200 -5.94 -8.21 -20.59
CA VAL A 200 -4.51 -8.08 -20.80
C VAL A 200 -3.88 -8.10 -19.41
N PRO A 201 -3.42 -9.28 -18.93
CA PRO A 201 -2.81 -9.39 -17.61
C PRO A 201 -1.48 -8.64 -17.60
N GLN A 202 -1.31 -7.77 -16.61
CA GLN A 202 -0.04 -7.12 -16.30
C GLN A 202 0.46 -7.71 -14.99
N CYS A 203 1.39 -8.67 -15.11
CA CYS A 203 1.88 -9.45 -13.97
C CYS A 203 3.28 -9.00 -13.54
N ASP A 204 3.44 -8.82 -12.24
CA ASP A 204 4.73 -8.86 -11.56
C ASP A 204 4.77 -10.15 -10.70
N PRO A 205 5.68 -11.09 -10.98
CA PRO A 205 5.75 -12.34 -10.22
C PRO A 205 5.87 -12.17 -8.71
N ALA A 206 6.46 -11.07 -8.22
CA ALA A 206 6.68 -10.83 -6.81
C ALA A 206 5.49 -10.21 -6.07
N VAL A 207 4.60 -9.47 -6.75
CA VAL A 207 3.52 -8.72 -6.08
C VAL A 207 2.12 -9.03 -6.61
N GLY A 208 2.00 -9.73 -7.74
CA GLY A 208 0.72 -10.14 -8.32
C GLY A 208 0.46 -9.55 -9.69
N CYS A 209 -0.72 -9.88 -10.21
CA CYS A 209 -1.19 -9.40 -11.50
C CYS A 209 -2.31 -8.39 -11.34
N SER A 210 -2.28 -7.33 -12.15
CA SER A 210 -3.45 -6.51 -12.43
C SER A 210 -4.04 -6.88 -13.79
N ARG A 211 -5.29 -6.44 -14.02
CA ARG A 211 -5.97 -6.58 -15.31
C ARG A 211 -6.07 -5.22 -15.97
N THR A 212 -5.71 -5.17 -17.26
CA THR A 212 -6.05 -4.05 -18.14
C THR A 212 -7.00 -4.53 -19.25
N LEU A 213 -7.74 -3.59 -19.84
CA LEU A 213 -8.66 -3.86 -20.95
C LEU A 213 -7.94 -3.68 -22.29
N PRO A 214 -8.28 -4.46 -23.32
CA PRO A 214 -7.81 -4.24 -24.69
C PRO A 214 -8.17 -2.84 -25.23
N SER A 215 -7.48 -2.45 -26.31
CA SER A 215 -7.80 -1.22 -27.05
C SER A 215 -9.28 -1.21 -27.50
N LEU A 216 -9.86 -0.02 -27.58
CA LEU A 216 -11.19 0.21 -28.16
C LEU A 216 -11.27 -0.02 -29.68
N ASP A 217 -10.13 -0.26 -30.33
CA ASP A 217 -10.07 -0.70 -31.73
C ASP A 217 -10.29 -2.21 -31.91
N ALA A 218 -10.04 -3.01 -30.86
CA ALA A 218 -10.36 -4.42 -30.89
C ALA A 218 -11.86 -4.61 -30.65
N PRO A 219 -12.54 -5.55 -31.33
CA PRO A 219 -13.93 -5.85 -31.01
C PRO A 219 -14.03 -6.53 -29.63
N CYS A 220 -15.27 -6.61 -29.13
CA CYS A 220 -15.61 -7.32 -27.92
C CYS A 220 -15.12 -8.76 -28.07
N CYS A 221 -14.50 -9.25 -27.00
CA CYS A 221 -13.45 -10.25 -27.04
C CYS A 221 -13.95 -11.69 -27.25
N GLY A 222 -15.03 -11.86 -28.01
CA GLY A 222 -15.70 -13.13 -28.27
C GLY A 222 -16.95 -13.32 -27.43
N ALA A 223 -17.63 -14.44 -27.68
CA ALA A 223 -18.89 -14.81 -27.02
C ALA A 223 -18.71 -15.71 -25.78
N GLU A 224 -17.48 -16.13 -25.48
CA GLU A 224 -17.20 -17.07 -24.41
C GLU A 224 -16.79 -16.28 -23.16
N HIS A 225 -17.76 -16.10 -22.25
CA HIS A 225 -17.50 -15.56 -20.93
C HIS A 225 -16.59 -16.52 -20.16
N VAL A 226 -15.40 -16.05 -19.80
CA VAL A 226 -14.55 -16.79 -18.87
C VAL A 226 -15.05 -16.55 -17.47
N ALA A 227 -15.33 -17.64 -16.76
CA ALA A 227 -15.80 -17.56 -15.39
C ALA A 227 -14.73 -16.96 -14.49
N THR A 228 -15.07 -15.84 -13.85
CA THR A 228 -14.31 -15.28 -12.74
C THR A 228 -14.20 -16.32 -11.61
N PRO A 229 -13.00 -16.59 -11.06
CA PRO A 229 -12.87 -17.40 -9.86
C PRO A 229 -13.79 -16.87 -8.75
N PRO A 230 -14.38 -17.74 -7.91
CA PRO A 230 -15.16 -17.30 -6.77
C PRO A 230 -14.30 -16.40 -5.88
N LEU A 231 -14.91 -15.47 -5.17
CA LEU A 231 -14.17 -14.63 -4.23
C LEU A 231 -13.47 -15.52 -3.17
N PRO A 232 -12.18 -15.32 -2.90
CA PRO A 232 -11.49 -16.11 -1.90
C PRO A 232 -11.97 -15.74 -0.48
N ASP A 233 -11.99 -16.73 0.39
CA ASP A 233 -12.29 -16.57 1.82
C ASP A 233 -11.10 -15.93 2.55
N VAL A 234 -10.92 -14.63 2.31
CA VAL A 234 -9.88 -13.78 2.88
C VAL A 234 -10.54 -12.80 3.84
N PRO A 235 -10.05 -12.62 5.08
CA PRO A 235 -10.63 -11.69 6.05
C PRO A 235 -10.45 -10.23 5.61
N CYS A 236 -11.31 -9.34 6.10
CA CYS A 236 -11.14 -7.90 5.89
C CYS A 236 -9.94 -7.35 6.67
N PRO A 237 -9.23 -6.33 6.14
CA PRO A 237 -9.51 -5.61 4.89
C PRO A 237 -8.94 -6.27 3.62
N ASP A 238 -8.12 -7.32 3.75
CA ASP A 238 -7.41 -7.96 2.63
C ASP A 238 -8.35 -8.55 1.56
N GLY A 239 -9.59 -8.86 1.91
CA GLY A 239 -10.64 -9.36 1.02
C GLY A 239 -11.46 -8.30 0.29
N LEU A 240 -10.98 -7.05 0.18
CA LEU A 240 -11.67 -5.95 -0.52
C LEU A 240 -11.96 -6.32 -1.98
N ALA A 241 -13.23 -6.23 -2.36
CA ALA A 241 -13.71 -6.51 -3.70
C ALA A 241 -14.86 -5.58 -4.07
N LEU A 242 -15.01 -5.32 -5.37
CA LEU A 242 -16.06 -4.51 -5.95
C LEU A 242 -16.73 -5.29 -7.09
N TRP A 243 -18.04 -5.17 -7.21
CA TRP A 243 -18.82 -5.68 -8.33
C TRP A 243 -19.67 -4.55 -8.89
N ILE A 244 -19.76 -4.51 -10.22
CA ILE A 244 -20.54 -3.53 -10.97
C ILE A 244 -21.75 -4.26 -11.55
N SER A 245 -22.94 -3.74 -11.32
CA SER A 245 -24.21 -4.32 -11.78
C SER A 245 -24.97 -3.35 -12.68
N GLU A 246 -25.81 -3.92 -13.54
CA GLU A 246 -26.90 -3.19 -14.17
C GLU A 246 -27.84 -2.61 -13.10
N ASP A 247 -28.48 -1.47 -13.40
CA ASP A 247 -29.50 -0.89 -12.53
C ASP A 247 -30.84 -1.62 -12.74
N ILE A 248 -30.98 -2.76 -12.07
CA ILE A 248 -32.21 -3.57 -12.05
C ILE A 248 -33.01 -3.29 -10.78
N ASP A 249 -34.33 -3.21 -10.90
CA ASP A 249 -35.21 -2.91 -9.77
C ASP A 249 -35.18 -4.06 -8.75
N GLY A 250 -34.85 -3.75 -7.49
CA GLY A 250 -34.85 -4.73 -6.40
C GLY A 250 -33.80 -5.85 -6.48
N GLY A 251 -32.93 -5.86 -7.50
CA GLY A 251 -31.92 -6.91 -7.68
C GLY A 251 -30.50 -6.38 -7.86
N PHE A 252 -29.57 -7.33 -7.97
CA PHE A 252 -28.18 -7.11 -8.35
C PHE A 252 -27.75 -8.23 -9.31
N ARG A 253 -27.33 -7.85 -10.52
CA ARG A 253 -26.81 -8.77 -11.54
C ARG A 253 -25.45 -8.24 -12.00
N PRO A 254 -24.34 -8.86 -11.55
CA PRO A 254 -23.01 -8.45 -11.98
C PRO A 254 -22.92 -8.40 -13.51
N LEU A 255 -22.36 -7.31 -14.02
CA LEU A 255 -21.98 -7.18 -15.42
C LEU A 255 -20.67 -7.94 -15.63
N ASN A 256 -20.60 -8.65 -16.75
CA ASN A 256 -19.38 -9.29 -17.24
C ASN A 256 -18.87 -8.54 -18.46
N ASP A 257 -17.66 -8.90 -18.89
CA ASP A 257 -17.11 -8.36 -20.13
C ASP A 257 -18.01 -8.68 -21.34
N CYS A 258 -18.13 -7.69 -22.21
CA CYS A 258 -18.95 -7.68 -23.41
C CYS A 258 -20.47 -7.71 -23.17
N ASP A 259 -20.94 -7.58 -21.92
CA ASP A 259 -22.36 -7.42 -21.64
C ASP A 259 -22.91 -6.11 -22.23
N LEU A 260 -24.21 -6.14 -22.56
CA LEU A 260 -24.92 -4.93 -23.01
C LEU A 260 -25.17 -4.01 -21.82
N LYS A 261 -24.87 -2.72 -22.00
CA LYS A 261 -25.12 -1.66 -21.05
C LYS A 261 -26.16 -0.69 -21.59
N TYR A 262 -27.28 -0.58 -20.90
CA TYR A 262 -28.37 0.30 -21.30
C TYR A 262 -28.02 1.77 -21.04
N VAL A 263 -28.18 2.59 -22.08
CA VAL A 263 -28.06 4.05 -22.06
C VAL A 263 -29.47 4.63 -22.19
N ARG A 264 -29.90 5.39 -21.17
CA ARG A 264 -31.21 6.05 -21.16
C ARG A 264 -31.10 7.38 -21.91
N ASN A 265 -31.90 7.54 -22.97
CA ASN A 265 -31.96 8.80 -23.73
C ASN A 265 -33.18 9.63 -23.29
N ASN A 266 -32.92 10.81 -22.73
CA ASN A 266 -33.94 11.72 -22.23
C ASN A 266 -34.26 12.79 -23.30
N ALA A 267 -35.13 12.44 -24.24
CA ALA A 267 -35.67 13.34 -25.25
C ALA A 267 -34.61 14.06 -26.13
N GLN A 268 -33.56 13.32 -26.54
CA GLN A 268 -32.50 13.75 -27.47
C GLN A 268 -31.52 14.82 -26.95
N ALA A 269 -31.76 15.42 -25.78
CA ALA A 269 -30.91 16.49 -25.24
C ALA A 269 -29.89 15.99 -24.20
N SER A 270 -30.21 14.92 -23.46
CA SER A 270 -29.30 14.30 -22.51
C SER A 270 -29.41 12.78 -22.54
N ALA A 271 -28.35 12.12 -22.09
CA ALA A 271 -28.34 10.68 -21.87
C ALA A 271 -27.67 10.35 -20.54
N GLU A 272 -28.03 9.23 -19.96
CA GLU A 272 -27.49 8.77 -18.69
C GLU A 272 -27.27 7.26 -18.70
N VAL A 273 -26.30 6.81 -17.89
CA VAL A 273 -26.11 5.40 -17.53
C VAL A 273 -26.25 5.27 -16.02
N ARG A 274 -26.79 4.14 -15.57
CA ARG A 274 -27.01 3.88 -14.14
C ARG A 274 -26.37 2.57 -13.74
N PHE A 275 -25.68 2.55 -12.62
CA PHE A 275 -25.07 1.33 -12.09
C PHE A 275 -25.49 1.12 -10.64
N LYS A 276 -25.46 -0.13 -10.21
CA LYS A 276 -25.37 -0.48 -8.79
C LYS A 276 -24.00 -1.07 -8.51
N PHE A 277 -23.52 -0.86 -7.31
CA PHE A 277 -22.24 -1.39 -6.86
C PHE A 277 -22.46 -2.25 -5.65
N ARG A 278 -21.79 -3.40 -5.62
CA ARG A 278 -21.67 -4.23 -4.42
C ARG A 278 -20.20 -4.31 -4.08
N ALA A 279 -19.87 -4.33 -2.80
CA ALA A 279 -18.50 -4.44 -2.35
C ALA A 279 -18.43 -5.32 -1.11
N ARG A 280 -17.23 -5.82 -0.81
CA ARG A 280 -16.91 -6.53 0.42
C ARG A 280 -15.73 -5.84 1.10
N CYS A 281 -15.66 -5.85 2.43
CA CYS A 281 -14.56 -5.27 3.22
C CYS A 281 -14.35 -3.77 3.04
N LEU A 282 -15.41 -3.06 2.67
CA LEU A 282 -15.39 -1.60 2.51
C LEU A 282 -15.71 -0.94 3.86
N SER A 283 -14.84 -0.06 4.38
CA SER A 283 -15.18 0.72 5.58
C SER A 283 -16.30 1.71 5.28
N LEU A 284 -17.32 1.72 6.15
CA LEU A 284 -18.48 2.60 6.04
C LEU A 284 -18.46 3.73 7.08
N ASP A 285 -17.31 3.98 7.72
CA ASP A 285 -17.13 5.05 8.73
C ASP A 285 -17.46 6.43 8.14
N ASP A 286 -17.28 6.59 6.82
CA ASP A 286 -17.61 7.76 6.03
C ASP A 286 -18.31 7.38 4.71
N ARG A 287 -18.69 8.38 3.91
CA ARG A 287 -19.14 8.08 2.53
C ARG A 287 -17.95 7.63 1.68
N VAL A 288 -18.14 6.53 0.97
CA VAL A 288 -17.17 5.97 0.04
C VAL A 288 -17.07 6.89 -1.17
N LEU A 289 -15.84 7.22 -1.54
CA LEU A 289 -15.55 7.94 -2.76
C LEU A 289 -15.56 6.94 -3.91
N LEU A 290 -16.44 7.16 -4.88
CA LEU A 290 -16.53 6.37 -6.10
C LEU A 290 -16.17 7.24 -7.29
N GLU A 291 -15.24 6.78 -8.09
CA GLU A 291 -14.79 7.41 -9.33
C GLU A 291 -15.13 6.46 -10.48
N ALA A 292 -15.80 6.96 -11.52
CA ALA A 292 -16.11 6.17 -12.70
C ALA A 292 -15.70 6.91 -13.96
N ARG A 293 -14.99 6.20 -14.84
CA ARG A 293 -14.62 6.68 -16.16
C ARG A 293 -15.00 5.62 -17.18
N MET A 294 -15.67 6.03 -18.25
CA MET A 294 -16.00 5.15 -19.37
C MET A 294 -15.64 5.83 -20.67
N ASP A 295 -14.91 5.12 -21.51
CA ASP A 295 -14.40 5.59 -22.79
C ASP A 295 -14.92 4.68 -23.90
N THR A 296 -15.36 5.24 -25.03
CA THR A 296 -15.58 4.51 -26.28
C THR A 296 -14.54 4.93 -27.30
N LYS A 297 -14.46 4.23 -28.45
CA LYS A 297 -13.52 4.60 -29.52
C LYS A 297 -13.68 6.05 -29.96
N ASP A 298 -14.91 6.49 -30.18
CA ASP A 298 -15.21 7.78 -30.79
C ASP A 298 -15.52 8.89 -29.76
N ARG A 299 -15.67 8.51 -28.47
CA ARG A 299 -16.06 9.44 -27.40
C ARG A 299 -15.34 9.12 -26.10
N GLN A 300 -14.45 10.04 -25.71
CA GLN A 300 -13.59 9.92 -24.53
C GLN A 300 -13.52 11.28 -23.82
N PRO A 301 -14.15 11.46 -22.64
CA PRO A 301 -14.95 10.47 -21.91
C PRO A 301 -16.41 10.37 -22.37
N VAL A 302 -17.00 9.18 -22.23
CA VAL A 302 -18.46 8.99 -22.18
C VAL A 302 -19.00 9.39 -20.81
N ILE A 303 -18.37 8.92 -19.73
CA ILE A 303 -18.58 9.42 -18.36
C ILE A 303 -17.22 9.64 -17.71
N GLU A 304 -17.13 10.65 -16.86
CA GLU A 304 -15.98 10.91 -16.00
C GLU A 304 -16.49 11.73 -14.81
N GLU A 305 -16.90 11.03 -13.75
CA GLU A 305 -17.50 11.66 -12.58
C GLU A 305 -17.07 10.98 -11.29
N GLN A 306 -17.15 11.74 -10.20
CA GLN A 306 -16.79 11.30 -8.86
C GLN A 306 -17.94 11.60 -7.90
N TYR A 307 -18.34 10.59 -7.13
CA TYR A 307 -19.46 10.66 -6.19
C TYR A 307 -19.07 10.18 -4.80
N ARG A 308 -19.67 10.79 -3.77
CA ARG A 308 -19.68 10.23 -2.42
C ARG A 308 -20.92 9.37 -2.24
N VAL A 309 -20.75 8.06 -2.42
CA VAL A 309 -21.81 7.07 -2.44
C VAL A 309 -22.00 6.47 -1.05
N ARG A 310 -23.26 6.23 -0.67
CA ARG A 310 -23.59 5.46 0.53
C ARG A 310 -23.83 4.01 0.13
N PHE A 311 -23.19 3.12 0.86
CA PHE A 311 -23.43 1.69 0.80
C PHE A 311 -24.26 1.26 2.01
N TYR A 312 -25.01 0.18 1.84
CA TYR A 312 -25.90 -0.41 2.83
C TYR A 312 -25.59 -1.90 2.94
N PRO A 313 -25.72 -2.53 4.11
CA PRO A 313 -25.55 -3.98 4.23
C PRO A 313 -26.45 -4.71 3.23
N ALA A 314 -25.88 -5.64 2.47
CA ALA A 314 -26.64 -6.52 1.59
C ALA A 314 -27.39 -7.58 2.43
N GLU A 315 -28.49 -8.12 1.91
CA GLU A 315 -29.21 -9.19 2.60
C GLU A 315 -28.38 -10.49 2.59
N GLY A 316 -28.21 -11.12 3.76
CA GLY A 316 -27.69 -12.49 3.89
C GLY A 316 -26.20 -12.64 4.22
N ASP A 317 -25.38 -11.61 4.06
CA ASP A 317 -23.93 -11.64 4.38
C ASP A 317 -23.49 -10.33 5.05
N GLY A 318 -22.82 -10.43 6.20
CA GLY A 318 -22.46 -9.29 7.03
C GLY A 318 -21.33 -8.42 6.47
N ASP A 319 -20.48 -8.98 5.60
CA ASP A 319 -19.31 -8.28 5.05
C ASP A 319 -19.58 -7.65 3.69
N ILE A 320 -20.77 -7.91 3.11
CA ILE A 320 -21.17 -7.42 1.79
C ILE A 320 -22.06 -6.19 1.95
N VAL A 321 -21.75 -5.17 1.17
CA VAL A 321 -22.47 -3.91 1.15
C VAL A 321 -22.86 -3.55 -0.30
N GLU A 322 -23.98 -2.87 -0.48
CA GLU A 322 -24.53 -2.51 -1.78
C GLU A 322 -24.93 -1.03 -1.83
N SER A 323 -24.71 -0.38 -2.96
CA SER A 323 -25.17 0.97 -3.24
C SER A 323 -26.61 0.96 -3.76
N ARG A 324 -27.31 2.08 -3.59
CA ARG A 324 -28.47 2.36 -4.45
C ARG A 324 -28.02 2.63 -5.90
N SER A 325 -28.97 2.86 -6.80
CA SER A 325 -28.68 3.33 -8.16
C SER A 325 -27.80 4.58 -8.11
N VAL A 326 -26.66 4.52 -8.79
CA VAL A 326 -25.76 5.65 -9.04
C VAL A 326 -25.89 6.03 -10.51
N GLN A 327 -26.26 7.27 -10.75
CA GLN A 327 -26.50 7.82 -12.09
C GLN A 327 -25.29 8.63 -12.55
N PHE A 328 -24.90 8.43 -13.80
CA PHE A 328 -23.85 9.18 -14.47
C PHE A 328 -24.40 9.83 -15.74
N GLU A 329 -24.09 11.10 -15.93
CA GLU A 329 -24.45 11.82 -17.14
C GLU A 329 -23.48 11.49 -18.28
N VAL A 330 -24.01 11.19 -19.46
CA VAL A 330 -23.21 10.99 -20.67
C VAL A 330 -22.70 12.35 -21.15
N LYS A 331 -21.37 12.52 -21.16
CA LYS A 331 -20.68 13.76 -21.57
C LYS A 331 -20.52 13.85 -23.08
N GLY A 332 -20.49 15.05 -23.65
CA GLY A 332 -20.27 15.32 -25.08
C GLY A 332 -21.52 15.77 -25.85
N PRO A 333 -21.44 16.02 -27.17
CA PRO A 333 -22.55 16.56 -27.94
C PRO A 333 -23.70 15.56 -28.12
N SER A 334 -24.91 16.09 -28.24
CA SER A 334 -26.07 15.37 -28.76
C SER A 334 -26.11 15.48 -30.31
N PRO A 335 -26.79 14.55 -31.02
CA PRO A 335 -27.52 13.38 -30.50
C PRO A 335 -26.58 12.23 -30.12
N PHE A 336 -27.03 11.36 -29.19
CA PHE A 336 -26.23 10.28 -28.61
C PHE A 336 -26.35 8.93 -29.33
N PHE A 337 -27.11 8.86 -30.43
CA PHE A 337 -27.42 7.60 -31.12
C PHE A 337 -26.21 6.92 -31.76
N ASP A 338 -25.11 7.65 -31.92
CA ASP A 338 -23.80 7.16 -32.35
C ASP A 338 -23.21 6.09 -31.42
N MET A 339 -23.71 6.01 -30.18
CA MET A 339 -23.26 5.02 -29.20
C MET A 339 -24.00 3.67 -29.29
N GLU A 340 -25.00 3.49 -30.15
CA GLU A 340 -25.66 2.18 -30.28
C GLU A 340 -24.66 1.11 -30.77
N GLY A 341 -24.48 0.06 -29.99
CA GLY A 341 -23.52 -1.01 -30.26
C GLY A 341 -22.06 -0.61 -30.04
N ALA A 342 -21.78 0.62 -29.60
CA ALA A 342 -20.43 1.08 -29.35
C ALA A 342 -19.77 0.30 -28.22
N GLU A 343 -18.51 -0.06 -28.41
CA GLU A 343 -17.72 -0.70 -27.37
C GLU A 343 -17.15 0.32 -26.41
N ALA A 344 -17.18 -0.01 -25.12
CA ALA A 344 -16.79 0.88 -24.05
C ALA A 344 -15.89 0.18 -23.04
N ASN A 345 -14.83 0.86 -22.61
CA ASN A 345 -14.00 0.45 -21.48
C ASN A 345 -14.46 1.25 -20.27
N LEU A 346 -15.00 0.57 -19.27
CA LEU A 346 -15.40 1.14 -17.99
C LEU A 346 -14.32 0.84 -16.95
N GLU A 347 -13.91 1.86 -16.20
CA GLU A 347 -13.09 1.76 -15.00
C GLU A 347 -13.87 2.40 -13.84
N VAL A 348 -13.98 1.67 -12.74
CA VAL A 348 -14.60 2.14 -11.50
C VAL A 348 -13.65 1.91 -10.34
N SER A 349 -13.36 2.97 -9.61
CA SER A 349 -12.55 2.93 -8.41
C SER A 349 -13.37 3.32 -7.19
N VAL A 350 -13.12 2.64 -6.08
CA VAL A 350 -13.67 2.99 -4.76
C VAL A 350 -12.53 3.26 -3.78
N THR A 351 -12.72 4.29 -2.97
CA THR A 351 -11.83 4.62 -1.85
C THR A 351 -12.68 4.84 -0.59
N ASP A 352 -12.41 4.09 0.46
CA ASP A 352 -13.14 4.18 1.73
C ASP A 352 -12.54 5.22 2.69
N GLY A 353 -13.16 5.41 3.86
CA GLY A 353 -12.70 6.37 4.87
C GLY A 353 -11.35 6.02 5.51
N GLN A 354 -10.89 4.77 5.35
CA GLN A 354 -9.61 4.26 5.84
C GLN A 354 -8.54 4.27 4.73
N LEU A 355 -8.84 4.87 3.58
CA LEU A 355 -7.99 4.95 2.39
C LEU A 355 -7.70 3.60 1.73
N HIS A 356 -8.49 2.56 2.01
CA HIS A 356 -8.45 1.37 1.19
C HIS A 356 -9.00 1.70 -0.19
N HIS A 357 -8.28 1.26 -1.22
CA HIS A 357 -8.58 1.58 -2.60
C HIS A 357 -8.71 0.29 -3.42
N HIS A 358 -9.70 0.24 -4.29
CA HIS A 358 -9.89 -0.86 -5.23
C HIS A 358 -10.43 -0.38 -6.55
N THR A 359 -9.94 -0.95 -7.65
CA THR A 359 -10.37 -0.62 -9.01
C THR A 359 -10.85 -1.86 -9.73
N GLU A 360 -12.02 -1.75 -10.34
CA GLU A 360 -12.56 -2.75 -11.27
C GLU A 360 -12.71 -2.20 -12.67
N ARG A 361 -12.56 -3.09 -13.65
CA ARG A 361 -12.59 -2.75 -15.08
C ARG A 361 -13.47 -3.73 -15.84
N LEU A 362 -14.27 -3.21 -16.78
CA LEU A 362 -15.13 -4.01 -17.65
C LEU A 362 -15.12 -3.46 -19.08
N ARG A 363 -15.06 -4.36 -20.06
CA ARG A 363 -15.45 -4.08 -21.44
C ARG A 363 -16.96 -4.21 -21.55
N LEU A 364 -17.66 -3.23 -22.10
CA LEU A 364 -19.12 -3.23 -22.27
C LEU A 364 -19.50 -2.89 -23.72
N ARG A 365 -20.74 -3.20 -24.10
CA ARG A 365 -21.36 -2.73 -25.34
C ARG A 365 -22.56 -1.86 -25.02
N LEU A 366 -22.58 -0.63 -25.50
CA LEU A 366 -23.65 0.31 -25.20
C LEU A 366 -24.89 0.02 -26.07
N THR A 367 -26.07 0.21 -25.51
CA THR A 367 -27.33 0.10 -26.26
C THR A 367 -28.39 1.05 -25.71
N PHE A 368 -29.23 1.60 -26.59
CA PHE A 368 -30.44 2.35 -26.26
C PHE A 368 -31.68 1.45 -26.19
N THR A 369 -31.52 0.15 -26.43
CA THR A 369 -32.58 -0.83 -26.21
C THR A 369 -32.51 -1.30 -24.75
N PRO A 370 -33.60 -1.23 -23.97
CA PRO A 370 -33.62 -1.80 -22.63
C PRO A 370 -33.18 -3.27 -22.66
N VAL A 371 -32.15 -3.60 -21.90
CA VAL A 371 -31.67 -4.98 -21.77
C VAL A 371 -32.70 -5.74 -20.91
N PRO A 372 -33.25 -6.87 -21.38
CA PRO A 372 -34.16 -7.69 -20.58
C PRO A 372 -33.52 -8.04 -19.23
N GLN A 373 -34.30 -7.88 -18.15
CA GLN A 373 -33.84 -8.11 -16.78
C GLN A 373 -33.76 -9.59 -16.45
#